data_AF-A0A6I2TX72-F1
#
_entry.id   AF-A0A6I2TX72-F1
#
_cell.length_a   1.000
_cell.length_b   1.000
_cell.length_c   1.000
_cell.angle_alpha   90.00
_cell.angle_beta   90.00
_cell.angle_gamma   90.00
#
_symmetry.space_group_name_H-M   'P 1'
#
loop_
_entity.id
_entity.type
_entity.pdbx_description
1 polymer ?
#
loop_
_entity_poly.entity_id
_entity_poly.type
_entity_poly.pdbx_seq_one_letter_code
_entity_poly.pdbx_strand_id
1 'polypeptide(L)'
;MKVIINGKELTLKSSFRAMVAYEQITDHIFSPATVTDILVYFYCCVITSKDYDGTMTFDEFMDYLDDNPTILQEFSEWMTETSKQNEVFNKEAKKKTTARKK
;
A
#
# COMPACT_ATOMS: atom_id res chain seq x y z
N MET A 1 -5.47 -6.02 0.76
CA MET A 1 -6.09 -5.88 2.10
C MET A 1 -7.46 -5.26 1.93
N LYS A 2 -8.45 -5.60 2.75
CA LYS A 2 -9.75 -4.91 2.78
C LYS A 2 -9.82 -4.12 4.07
N VAL A 3 -10.20 -2.85 3.99
CA VAL A 3 -10.39 -2.00 5.16
C VAL A 3 -11.78 -1.42 5.11
N ILE A 4 -12.49 -1.44 6.24
CA ILE A 4 -13.81 -0.85 6.34
C ILE A 4 -13.64 0.48 7.03
N ILE A 5 -13.63 1.56 6.25
CA ILE A 5 -13.47 2.91 6.78
C ILE A 5 -14.80 3.62 6.61
N ASN A 6 -15.33 4.16 7.71
CA ASN A 6 -16.62 4.87 7.74
C ASN A 6 -17.79 4.07 7.11
N GLY A 7 -17.80 2.74 7.32
CA GLY A 7 -18.83 1.83 6.78
C GLY A 7 -18.67 1.47 5.30
N LYS A 8 -17.62 1.93 4.61
CA LYS A 8 -17.31 1.56 3.23
C LYS A 8 -16.18 0.54 3.17
N GLU A 9 -16.40 -0.57 2.46
CA GLU A 9 -15.38 -1.57 2.22
C GLU A 9 -14.45 -1.12 1.08
N LEU A 10 -13.23 -0.75 1.43
CA LEU A 10 -12.17 -0.35 0.51
C LEU A 10 -11.22 -1.51 0.26
N THR A 11 -11.06 -1.90 -1.00
CA THR A 11 -10.04 -2.89 -1.37
C THR A 11 -8.71 -2.19 -1.63
N LEU A 12 -7.77 -2.31 -0.69
CA LEU A 12 -6.41 -1.82 -0.84
C LEU A 12 -5.60 -2.74 -1.74
N LYS A 13 -4.96 -2.14 -2.74
CA LYS A 13 -4.04 -2.80 -3.65
C LYS A 13 -2.72 -2.07 -3.65
N SER A 14 -1.62 -2.80 -3.49
CA SER A 14 -0.26 -2.27 -3.63
C SER A 14 -0.01 -2.05 -5.10
N SER A 15 -0.49 -0.92 -5.60
CA SER A 15 -0.38 -0.53 -6.99
C SER A 15 0.80 0.43 -7.16
N PHE A 16 1.44 0.40 -8.33
CA PHE A 16 2.47 1.38 -8.67
C PHE A 16 1.97 2.84 -8.54
N ARG A 17 0.65 3.08 -8.64
CA ARG A 17 0.05 4.39 -8.39
C ARG A 17 0.21 4.84 -6.94
N ALA A 18 0.07 3.94 -5.97
CA ALA A 18 0.24 4.28 -4.55
C ALA A 18 1.71 4.62 -4.24
N MET A 19 2.67 3.89 -4.82
CA MET A 19 4.09 4.22 -4.71
C MET A 19 4.40 5.57 -5.34
N VAL A 20 3.96 5.81 -6.58
CA VAL A 20 4.19 7.09 -7.26
C VAL A 20 3.52 8.26 -6.53
N ALA A 21 2.32 8.06 -5.97
CA ALA A 21 1.65 9.08 -5.16
C ALA A 21 2.45 9.39 -3.89
N TYR A 22 2.97 8.37 -3.20
CA TYR A 22 3.85 8.55 -2.06
C TYR A 22 5.12 9.33 -2.42
N GLU A 23 5.79 8.99 -3.51
CA GLU A 23 7.00 9.68 -3.97
C GLU A 23 6.70 11.15 -4.32
N GLN A 24 5.54 11.43 -4.95
CA GLN A 24 5.12 12.80 -5.25
C GLN A 24 4.80 13.63 -4.01
N ILE A 25 4.30 13.00 -2.94
CA ILE A 25 3.97 13.70 -1.69
C ILE A 25 5.22 13.94 -0.85
N THR A 26 6.11 12.94 -0.79
CA THR A 26 7.29 12.98 0.09
C THR A 26 8.55 13.51 -0.60
N ASP A 27 8.54 13.65 -1.93
CA ASP A 27 9.71 14.00 -2.77
C ASP A 27 10.92 13.04 -2.57
N HIS A 28 10.67 11.87 -2.00
CA HIS A 28 11.67 10.87 -1.65
C HIS A 28 11.33 9.52 -2.29
N ILE A 29 12.39 8.74 -2.58
CA ILE A 29 12.25 7.37 -3.08
C ILE A 29 11.44 6.56 -2.05
N PHE A 30 10.53 5.73 -2.54
CA PHE A 30 9.69 4.87 -1.69
C PHE A 30 10.50 4.08 -0.65
N SER A 31 10.53 4.58 0.58
CA SER A 31 11.25 4.00 1.72
C SER A 31 10.49 4.31 3.02
N PRO A 32 9.42 3.55 3.32
CA PRO A 32 8.68 3.74 4.55
C PRO A 32 9.51 3.26 5.75
N ALA A 33 10.19 4.20 6.42
CA ALA A 33 11.04 3.92 7.57
C ALA A 33 10.43 4.45 8.88
N THR A 34 9.65 5.52 8.81
CA THR A 34 8.96 6.09 9.96
C THR A 34 7.48 5.72 9.98
N VAL A 35 6.85 5.81 11.16
CA VAL A 35 5.40 5.60 11.30
C VAL A 35 4.63 6.58 10.40
N THR A 36 5.07 7.83 10.32
CA THR A 36 4.50 8.84 9.42
C THR A 36 4.54 8.39 7.96
N ASP A 37 5.65 7.82 7.50
CA ASP A 37 5.75 7.33 6.13
C ASP A 37 4.77 6.17 5.85
N ILE A 38 4.63 5.25 6.82
CA ILE A 38 3.70 4.13 6.73
C ILE A 38 2.26 4.66 6.64
N LEU A 39 1.91 5.67 7.44
CA LEU A 39 0.61 6.33 7.43
C LEU A 39 0.32 7.04 6.12
N VAL A 40 1.28 7.81 5.61
CA VAL A 40 1.17 8.50 4.32
C VAL A 40 1.01 7.48 3.20
N TYR A 41 1.80 6.40 3.19
CA TYR A 41 1.67 5.36 2.18
C TYR A 41 0.33 4.62 2.25
N PHE A 42 -0.16 4.36 3.47
CA PHE A 42 -1.47 3.76 3.67
C PHE A 42 -2.56 4.67 3.11
N TYR A 43 -2.54 5.96 3.46
CA TYR A 43 -3.45 6.94 2.88
C TYR A 43 -3.37 6.97 1.34
N CYS A 44 -2.16 6.95 0.77
CA CYS A 44 -1.96 6.82 -0.69
C CYS A 44 -2.62 5.57 -1.27
N CYS A 45 -2.54 4.42 -0.59
CA CYS A 45 -3.19 3.18 -1.01
C CYS A 45 -4.72 3.28 -0.97
N VAL A 46 -5.26 4.03 0.00
CA VAL A 46 -6.70 4.29 0.11
C VAL A 46 -7.16 5.19 -1.04
N ILE A 47 -6.54 6.36 -1.23
CA ILE A 47 -6.97 7.34 -2.25
C ILE A 47 -6.79 6.84 -3.69
N THR A 48 -5.84 5.93 -3.91
CA THR A 48 -5.59 5.31 -5.23
C THR A 48 -6.43 4.06 -5.46
N SER A 49 -7.20 3.62 -4.46
CA SER A 49 -8.13 2.51 -4.62
C SER A 49 -9.26 2.90 -5.58
N LYS A 50 -9.74 1.93 -6.36
CA LYS A 50 -10.87 2.15 -7.27
C LYS A 50 -12.19 2.34 -6.55
N ASP A 51 -12.29 1.77 -5.34
CA ASP A 51 -13.50 1.81 -4.51
C ASP A 51 -13.53 3.10 -3.66
N TYR A 52 -12.59 4.01 -3.87
CA TYR A 52 -12.49 5.26 -3.16
C TYR A 52 -13.33 6.37 -3.82
N ASP A 53 -14.38 6.79 -3.14
CA ASP A 53 -15.30 7.85 -3.56
C ASP A 53 -14.75 9.28 -3.41
N GLY A 54 -13.45 9.46 -3.11
CA GLY A 54 -12.86 10.81 -3.01
C GLY A 54 -13.26 11.60 -1.76
N THR A 55 -13.99 11.00 -0.82
CA THR A 55 -14.70 11.73 0.25
C THR A 55 -13.95 11.81 1.58
N MET A 56 -12.86 11.06 1.74
CA MET A 56 -12.14 10.98 3.02
C MET A 56 -10.99 11.98 3.07
N THR A 57 -10.91 12.74 4.14
CA THR A 57 -9.74 13.58 4.41
C THR A 57 -8.65 12.79 5.14
N PHE A 58 -7.43 13.32 5.16
CA PHE A 58 -6.35 12.72 5.94
C PHE A 58 -6.67 12.72 7.45
N ASP A 59 -7.41 13.72 7.92
CA ASP A 59 -7.82 13.84 9.32
C ASP A 59 -8.75 12.69 9.73
N GLU A 60 -9.81 12.44 8.94
CA GLU A 60 -10.74 11.31 9.17
C GLU A 60 -10.05 9.94 9.08
N PHE A 61 -9.00 9.85 8.27
CA PHE A 61 -8.18 8.64 8.20
C PHE A 61 -7.36 8.43 9.49
N MET A 62 -6.82 9.51 10.07
CA MET A 62 -6.09 9.44 11.34
C MET A 62 -7.03 9.07 12.49
N ASP A 63 -8.22 9.67 12.56
CA ASP A 63 -9.23 9.29 13.56
C ASP A 63 -9.59 7.80 13.46
N TYR A 64 -9.76 7.27 12.24
CA TYR A 64 -10.03 5.85 12.03
C TYR A 64 -8.91 4.94 12.54
N LEU A 65 -7.66 5.34 12.35
CA LEU A 65 -6.49 4.60 12.83
C LEU A 65 -6.37 4.63 14.35
N ASP A 66 -6.69 5.77 14.96
CA ASP A 66 -6.70 5.93 16.41
C ASP A 66 -7.80 5.04 17.05
N ASP A 67 -8.96 4.93 16.40
CA ASP A 67 -10.02 4.01 16.81
C ASP A 67 -9.69 2.53 16.56
N ASN A 68 -8.80 2.23 15.59
CA ASN A 68 -8.45 0.87 15.16
C ASN A 68 -6.93 0.65 15.06
N PRO A 69 -6.18 0.71 16.17
CA PRO A 69 -4.71 0.67 16.14
C PRO A 69 -4.13 -0.63 15.57
N THR A 70 -4.90 -1.73 15.57
CA THR A 70 -4.49 -3.02 15.00
C THR A 70 -4.37 -2.98 13.48
N ILE A 71 -5.11 -2.11 12.80
CA ILE A 71 -5.15 -2.07 11.33
C ILE A 71 -3.82 -1.58 10.75
N LEU A 72 -3.11 -0.72 11.49
CA LEU A 72 -1.77 -0.26 11.11
C LEU A 72 -0.76 -1.41 11.15
N GLN A 73 -0.85 -2.28 12.15
CA GLN A 73 -0.01 -3.47 12.26
C GLN A 73 -0.31 -4.45 11.12
N GLU A 74 -1.60 -4.72 10.84
CA GLU A 74 -2.01 -5.56 9.71
C GLU A 74 -1.53 -4.98 8.36
N PHE A 75 -1.59 -3.66 8.21
CA PHE A 75 -1.10 -2.98 7.01
C PHE A 75 0.41 -3.11 6.85
N SER A 76 1.18 -2.97 7.93
CA SER A 76 2.64 -3.16 7.93
C SER A 76 3.03 -4.60 7.54
N GLU A 77 2.28 -5.59 8.05
CA GLU A 77 2.49 -7.00 7.71
C GLU A 77 2.14 -7.27 6.24
N TRP A 78 0.99 -6.76 5.78
CA TRP A 78 0.56 -6.84 4.39
C TRP A 78 1.54 -6.17 3.43
N MET A 79 2.13 -5.02 3.80
CA MET A 79 3.14 -4.34 3.00
C MET A 79 4.40 -5.19 2.84
N THR A 80 4.86 -5.80 3.95
CA THR A 80 6.01 -6.71 3.96
C THR A 80 5.75 -7.93 3.08
N GLU A 81 4.56 -8.51 3.15
CA GLU A 81 4.17 -9.66 2.33
C GLU A 81 4.03 -9.28 0.84
N THR A 82 3.48 -8.11 0.55
CA THR A 82 3.31 -7.65 -0.83
C THR A 82 4.64 -7.28 -1.48
N SER A 83 5.59 -6.70 -0.73
CA SER A 83 6.96 -6.51 -1.19
C SER A 83 7.65 -7.83 -1.52
N LYS A 84 7.51 -8.84 -0.64
CA LYS A 84 8.03 -10.20 -0.89
C LYS A 84 7.39 -10.84 -2.13
N GLN A 85 6.09 -10.69 -2.34
CA GLN A 85 5.41 -11.19 -3.55
C GLN A 85 5.94 -10.54 -4.83
N ASN A 86 6.20 -9.23 -4.82
CA ASN A 86 6.79 -8.54 -5.96
C ASN A 86 8.23 -8.99 -6.24
N GLU A 87 9.03 -9.27 -5.20
CA GLU A 87 10.37 -9.87 -5.36
C GLU A 87 10.33 -11.30 -5.92
N VAL A 88 9.35 -12.11 -5.50
CA VAL A 88 9.16 -13.49 -6.01
C VAL A 88 8.75 -13.45 -7.48
N PHE A 89 7.85 -12.56 -7.88
CA PHE A 89 7.48 -12.35 -9.30
C PHE A 89 8.70 -11.97 -10.16
N ASN A 90 9.63 -11.19 -9.62
CA ASN A 90 10.86 -10.79 -10.32
C ASN A 90 11.89 -11.94 -10.40
N LYS A 91 11.93 -12.85 -9.41
CA LYS A 91 12.76 -14.07 -9.47
C LYS A 91 12.20 -15.12 -10.44
N GLU A 92 10.88 -15.28 -10.53
CA GLU A 92 10.28 -16.24 -11.46
C GLU A 92 10.36 -15.78 -12.94
N ALA A 93 10.31 -14.47 -13.19
CA ALA A 93 10.52 -13.92 -14.53
C ALA A 93 11.93 -14.20 -15.08
N LYS A 94 12.95 -14.27 -14.22
CA LYS A 94 14.34 -14.64 -14.61
C LYS A 94 14.53 -16.15 -14.85
N LYS A 95 13.70 -17.01 -14.28
CA LYS A 95 13.78 -18.48 -14.50
C LYS A 95 13.14 -18.92 -15.83
N LYS A 96 12.15 -18.18 -16.36
CA LYS A 96 11.50 -18.55 -17.64
C LYS A 96 12.29 -18.12 -18.90
N THR A 97 13.18 -17.13 -18.81
CA THR A 97 13.99 -16.68 -19.96
C THR A 97 15.25 -17.50 -20.20
N THR A 98 15.77 -18.22 -19.20
CA THR A 98 16.96 -19.07 -19.36
C THR A 98 16.66 -20.51 -19.81
N ALA A 99 15.41 -20.97 -19.73
CA ALA A 99 15.01 -22.30 -20.19
C ALA A 99 14.63 -22.38 -21.69
N ARG A 100 14.49 -21.23 -22.38
CA ARG A 100 14.09 -21.17 -23.80
C ARG A 100 15.25 -20.91 -24.77
N LYS A 101 16.48 -20.96 -24.27
CA LYS A 101 17.73 -20.79 -25.04
C LYS A 101 18.67 -21.97 -24.77
N LYS A 102 18.22 -23.18 -25.10
CA LYS A 102 19.09 -24.34 -25.30
C LYS A 102 18.47 -25.25 -26.35
#